data_AF-A0A1Z5HTP2-F1
#
_entry.id   AF-A0A1Z5HTP2-F1
#
_cell.length_a   1.000
_cell.length_b   1.000
_cell.length_c   1.000
_cell.angle_alpha   90.00
_cell.angle_beta   90.00
_cell.angle_gamma   90.00
#
_symmetry.space_group_name_H-M   'P 1'
#
loop_
_entity.id
_entity.type
_entity.pdbx_description
1 polymer ?
#
loop_
_entity_poly.entity_id
_entity_poly.type
_entity_poly.pdbx_seq_one_letter_code
_entity_poly.pdbx_strand_id
1 'polypeptide(L)'
;EFWEYVRGLLAARYEKIDSIPVVINGDEASWIREGAQAFKNGFYQIDRFHISRTITEALRGDKEHLREAQKALAKDDMARLLITVTEACQKAKDPEARERLKQLRETLVDQHEYIRDYRQRLREAGFKV
;
A
#
# COMPACT_ATOMS: atom_id res chain seq x y z
N GLU A 1 4.41 -17.50 -16.03
CA GLU A 1 3.24 -18.39 -16.18
C GLU A 1 1.91 -17.77 -15.74
N PHE A 2 1.62 -17.55 -14.44
CA PHE A 2 0.29 -17.06 -14.00
C PHE A 2 -0.10 -15.70 -14.62
N TRP A 3 0.74 -14.67 -14.47
CA TRP A 3 0.40 -13.32 -14.94
C TRP A 3 0.40 -13.17 -16.46
N GLU A 4 1.20 -13.96 -17.17
CA GLU A 4 1.16 -14.03 -18.63
C GLU A 4 -0.18 -14.60 -19.11
N TYR A 5 -0.66 -15.65 -18.44
CA TYR A 5 -1.99 -16.22 -18.71
C TYR A 5 -3.10 -15.20 -18.45
N VAL A 6 -3.07 -14.52 -17.30
CA VAL A 6 -4.03 -13.45 -16.98
C VAL A 6 -3.98 -12.33 -18.02
N ARG A 7 -2.80 -11.87 -18.41
CA ARG A 7 -2.62 -10.86 -19.47
C ARG A 7 -3.24 -11.35 -20.78
N GLY A 8 -3.03 -12.61 -21.16
CA GLY A 8 -3.60 -13.20 -22.37
C GLY A 8 -5.13 -13.18 -22.35
N LEU A 9 -5.75 -13.56 -21.23
CA LEU A 9 -7.20 -13.49 -21.04
C LEU A 9 -7.74 -12.07 -21.16
N LEU A 10 -7.04 -11.09 -20.57
CA LEU A 10 -7.45 -9.68 -20.65
C LEU A 10 -7.25 -9.12 -22.06
N ALA A 11 -6.15 -9.46 -22.74
CA ALA A 11 -5.89 -9.03 -24.12
C ALA A 11 -6.93 -9.58 -25.11
N ALA A 12 -7.50 -10.75 -24.85
CA ALA A 12 -8.59 -11.32 -25.64
C ALA A 12 -9.93 -10.56 -25.46
N ARG A 13 -10.10 -9.83 -24.34
CA ARG A 13 -11.34 -9.14 -23.98
C ARG A 13 -11.29 -7.63 -24.18
N TYR A 14 -10.13 -7.02 -23.97
CA TYR A 14 -9.94 -5.57 -24.02
C TYR A 14 -9.00 -5.21 -25.16
N GLU A 15 -9.53 -4.47 -26.14
CA GLU A 15 -8.73 -3.91 -27.22
C GLU A 15 -7.65 -2.96 -26.67
N LYS A 16 -6.46 -2.99 -27.28
CA LYS A 16 -5.34 -2.12 -26.93
C LYS A 16 -4.98 -2.19 -25.44
N ILE A 17 -4.92 -3.40 -24.87
CA ILE A 17 -4.56 -3.63 -23.46
C ILE A 17 -3.30 -2.85 -23.02
N ASP A 18 -2.32 -2.69 -23.91
CA ASP A 18 -1.07 -1.95 -23.64
C ASP A 18 -1.24 -0.42 -23.54
N SER A 19 -2.44 0.11 -23.80
CA SER A 19 -2.82 1.51 -23.56
C SER A 19 -3.64 1.70 -22.28
N ILE A 20 -4.09 0.61 -21.65
CA ILE A 20 -4.94 0.64 -20.47
C ILE A 20 -4.05 0.59 -19.23
N PRO A 21 -4.22 1.49 -18.24
CA PRO A 21 -3.57 1.34 -16.95
C PRO A 21 -4.18 0.16 -16.20
N VAL A 22 -3.35 -0.77 -15.74
CA VAL A 22 -3.78 -1.96 -14.99
C VAL A 22 -3.25 -1.86 -13.58
N VAL A 23 -4.15 -1.82 -12.60
CA VAL A 23 -3.79 -1.76 -11.18
C VAL A 23 -3.95 -3.14 -10.57
N ILE A 24 -2.84 -3.73 -10.13
CA ILE A 24 -2.80 -4.98 -9.39
C ILE A 24 -2.79 -4.62 -7.90
N ASN A 25 -3.92 -4.89 -7.24
CA ASN A 25 -4.10 -4.67 -5.81
C ASN A 25 -4.04 -6.01 -5.07
N GLY A 26 -3.29 -6.07 -3.98
CA GLY A 26 -3.20 -7.26 -3.15
C GLY A 26 -2.30 -7.07 -1.94
N ASP A 27 -1.91 -8.19 -1.32
CA ASP A 27 -0.95 -8.18 -0.23
C ASP A 27 0.49 -7.92 -0.73
N GLU A 28 1.45 -7.95 0.20
CA GLU A 28 2.87 -7.73 -0.07
C GLU A 28 3.58 -8.98 -0.64
N ALA A 29 2.84 -10.01 -1.04
CA ALA A 29 3.46 -11.21 -1.62
C ALA A 29 4.16 -10.87 -2.95
N SER A 30 5.40 -11.37 -3.12
CA SER A 30 6.25 -11.02 -4.26
C SER A 30 5.57 -11.27 -5.61
N TRP A 31 4.85 -12.39 -5.72
CA TRP A 31 4.15 -12.77 -6.94
C TRP A 31 3.05 -11.77 -7.30
N ILE A 32 2.38 -11.11 -6.35
CA ILE A 32 1.40 -10.05 -6.65
C ILE A 32 2.12 -8.86 -7.31
N ARG A 33 3.28 -8.48 -6.78
CA ARG A 33 4.08 -7.36 -7.30
C ARG A 33 4.60 -7.62 -8.71
N GLU A 34 4.98 -8.87 -9.01
CA GLU A 34 5.36 -9.31 -10.35
C GLU A 34 4.24 -9.11 -11.38
N GLY A 35 2.97 -9.15 -10.94
CA GLY A 35 1.81 -8.93 -11.82
C GLY A 35 1.80 -7.58 -12.51
N ALA A 36 2.31 -6.54 -11.85
CA ALA A 36 2.43 -5.22 -12.49
C ALA A 36 3.42 -5.25 -13.68
N GLN A 37 4.42 -6.12 -13.66
CA GLN A 37 5.41 -6.24 -14.74
C GLN A 37 4.85 -6.92 -15.99
N ALA A 38 3.75 -7.67 -15.86
CA ALA A 38 3.10 -8.30 -16.99
C ALA A 38 2.36 -7.29 -17.90
N PHE A 39 2.14 -6.06 -17.45
CA PHE A 39 1.42 -5.04 -18.21
C PHE A 39 2.34 -3.85 -18.52
N LYS A 40 2.22 -3.29 -19.74
CA LYS A 40 2.98 -2.11 -20.14
C LYS A 40 2.74 -0.92 -19.20
N ASN A 41 1.49 -0.72 -18.79
CA ASN A 41 1.08 0.32 -17.83
C ASN A 41 0.59 -0.33 -16.53
N GLY A 42 1.35 -1.28 -15.99
CA GLY A 42 1.02 -1.96 -14.75
C GLY A 42 1.43 -1.17 -13.51
N PHE A 43 0.53 -1.08 -12.54
CA PHE A 43 0.76 -0.44 -11.25
C PHE A 43 0.47 -1.45 -10.14
N TYR A 44 1.40 -1.61 -9.21
CA TYR A 44 1.15 -2.34 -7.98
C TYR A 44 0.59 -1.40 -6.91
N GLN A 45 -0.35 -1.90 -6.11
CA GLN A 45 -0.94 -1.23 -4.96
C GLN A 45 -1.07 -2.23 -3.81
N ILE A 46 -0.59 -1.86 -2.63
CA ILE A 46 -0.85 -2.63 -1.42
C ILE A 46 -2.30 -2.40 -1.00
N ASP A 47 -3.02 -3.48 -0.72
CA ASP A 47 -4.39 -3.40 -0.23
C ASP A 47 -4.42 -2.64 1.10
N ARG A 48 -5.31 -1.65 1.15
CA ARG A 48 -5.52 -0.80 2.32
C ARG A 48 -6.00 -1.58 3.53
N PHE A 49 -6.66 -2.73 3.33
CA PHE A 49 -7.02 -3.65 4.40
C PHE A 49 -5.77 -4.16 5.15
N HIS A 50 -4.72 -4.58 4.44
CA HIS A 50 -3.50 -5.11 5.06
C HIS A 50 -2.78 -4.04 5.87
N ILE A 51 -2.60 -2.83 5.31
CA ILE A 51 -1.99 -1.72 6.04
C ILE A 51 -2.83 -1.32 7.27
N SER A 52 -4.15 -1.23 7.12
CA SER A 52 -5.06 -0.90 8.23
C SER A 52 -5.00 -1.94 9.34
N ARG A 53 -4.93 -3.23 8.98
CA ARG A 53 -4.77 -4.33 9.94
C ARG A 53 -3.44 -4.23 10.68
N THR A 54 -2.32 -4.03 9.97
CA THR A 54 -0.99 -3.88 10.59
C THR A 54 -0.95 -2.69 11.54
N ILE A 55 -1.53 -1.54 11.17
CA ILE A 55 -1.68 -0.37 12.05
C ILE A 55 -2.48 -0.73 13.32
N THR A 56 -3.60 -1.45 13.16
CA THR A 56 -4.47 -1.85 14.27
C THR A 56 -3.74 -2.77 15.25
N GLU A 57 -2.98 -3.74 14.74
CA GLU A 57 -2.21 -4.68 15.55
C GLU A 57 -1.06 -3.97 16.28
N ALA A 58 -0.32 -3.08 15.60
CA ALA A 58 0.80 -2.35 16.17
C ALA A 58 0.37 -1.32 17.24
N LEU A 59 -0.80 -0.69 17.08
CA LEU A 59 -1.30 0.37 17.97
C LEU A 59 -2.44 -0.07 18.88
N ARG A 60 -2.70 -1.38 19.01
CA ARG A 60 -3.86 -1.90 19.79
C ARG A 60 -3.95 -1.37 21.23
N GLY A 61 -2.81 -1.10 21.86
CA GLY A 61 -2.70 -0.58 23.23
C GLY A 61 -2.72 0.94 23.33
N ASP A 62 -2.64 1.64 22.21
CA ASP A 62 -2.55 3.10 22.11
C ASP A 62 -3.71 3.64 21.25
N LYS A 63 -4.89 3.76 21.87
CA LYS A 63 -6.13 4.13 21.19
C LYS A 63 -6.07 5.51 20.54
N GLU A 64 -5.28 6.42 21.08
CA GLU A 64 -5.12 7.77 20.55
C GLU A 64 -4.38 7.74 19.22
N HIS A 65 -3.15 7.21 19.20
CA HIS A 65 -2.36 7.12 17.98
C HIS A 65 -3.00 6.16 16.96
N LEU A 66 -3.70 5.09 17.40
CA LEU A 66 -4.47 4.24 16.50
C LEU A 66 -5.53 5.03 15.72
N ARG A 67 -6.31 5.85 16.43
CA ARG A 67 -7.36 6.67 15.79
C ARG A 67 -6.76 7.70 14.84
N GLU A 68 -5.65 8.31 15.21
CA GLU A 68 -4.95 9.26 14.35
C GLU A 68 -4.36 8.61 13.11
N ALA A 69 -3.69 7.47 13.25
CA ALA A 69 -3.10 6.72 12.16
C ALA A 69 -4.19 6.24 11.17
N GLN A 70 -5.31 5.72 11.66
CA GLN A 70 -6.44 5.32 10.82
C GLN A 70 -7.05 6.51 10.06
N LYS A 71 -7.14 7.69 10.70
CA LYS A 71 -7.60 8.92 10.03
C LYS A 71 -6.60 9.38 8.96
N ALA A 72 -5.31 9.35 9.25
CA ALA A 72 -4.25 9.74 8.32
C ALA A 72 -4.24 8.80 7.12
N LEU A 73 -4.26 7.48 7.38
CA LEU A 73 -4.41 6.47 6.34
C LEU A 73 -5.66 6.76 5.51
N ALA A 74 -6.84 6.91 6.11
CA ALA A 74 -8.08 7.17 5.36
C ALA A 74 -8.01 8.41 4.44
N LYS A 75 -7.29 9.46 4.86
CA LYS A 75 -7.07 10.69 4.09
C LYS A 75 -5.93 10.61 3.07
N ASP A 76 -5.25 9.47 2.98
CA ASP A 76 -4.04 9.31 2.17
C ASP A 76 -2.87 10.23 2.60
N ASP A 77 -2.87 10.64 3.87
CA ASP A 77 -1.87 11.53 4.46
C ASP A 77 -0.71 10.69 5.03
N MET A 78 0.18 10.25 4.13
CA MET A 78 1.34 9.41 4.49
C MET A 78 2.30 10.13 5.44
N ALA A 79 2.43 11.45 5.33
CA ALA A 79 3.27 12.24 6.21
C ALA A 79 2.73 12.20 7.65
N ARG A 80 1.44 12.49 7.84
CA ARG A 80 0.82 12.41 9.17
C ARG A 80 0.86 10.98 9.72
N LEU A 81 0.62 9.98 8.89
CA LEU A 81 0.68 8.57 9.29
C LEU A 81 2.07 8.22 9.83
N LEU A 82 3.14 8.59 9.12
CA LEU A 82 4.51 8.33 9.54
C LEU A 82 4.88 9.05 10.83
N ILE A 83 4.46 10.31 10.99
CA ILE A 83 4.64 11.09 12.24
C ILE A 83 3.96 10.37 13.40
N THR A 84 2.68 10.03 13.27
CA THR A 84 1.90 9.38 14.34
C THR A 84 2.52 8.04 14.76
N VAL A 85 2.96 7.20 13.82
CA VAL A 85 3.62 5.92 14.14
C VAL A 85 4.97 6.15 14.83
N THR A 86 5.73 7.18 14.41
CA THR A 86 7.02 7.53 15.02
C THR A 86 6.87 8.00 16.46
N GLU A 87 5.87 8.86 16.74
CA GLU A 87 5.54 9.31 18.10
C GLU A 87 5.12 8.13 19.01
N ALA A 88 4.28 7.23 18.50
CA ALA A 88 3.89 6.02 19.23
C ALA A 88 5.11 5.12 19.53
N CYS A 89 6.01 4.96 18.57
CA CYS A 89 7.24 4.18 18.74
C CYS A 89 8.15 4.75 19.86
N GLN A 90 8.23 6.08 19.98
CA GLN A 90 9.01 6.74 21.03
C GLN A 90 8.39 6.55 22.43
N LYS A 91 7.06 6.54 22.52
CA LYS A 91 6.30 6.40 23.78
C LYS A 91 6.16 4.94 24.22
N ALA A 92 6.31 3.97 23.31
CA ALA A 92 6.17 2.55 23.60
C ALA A 92 7.17 2.08 24.67
N LYS A 93 6.65 1.61 25.81
CA LYS A 93 7.44 1.06 26.92
C LYS A 93 7.74 -0.43 26.74
N ASP A 94 6.80 -1.15 26.16
CA ASP A 94 6.94 -2.58 25.86
C ASP A 94 7.91 -2.78 24.68
N PRO A 95 9.01 -3.55 24.84
CA PRO A 95 9.96 -3.79 23.77
C PRO A 95 9.35 -4.45 22.53
N GLU A 96 8.40 -5.37 22.71
CA GLU A 96 7.76 -6.09 21.60
C GLU A 96 6.85 -5.15 20.80
N ALA A 97 6.02 -4.35 21.47
CA ALA A 97 5.23 -3.30 20.82
C ALA A 97 6.11 -2.27 20.10
N ARG A 98 7.23 -1.87 20.72
CA ARG A 98 8.17 -0.94 20.10
C ARG A 98 8.76 -1.53 18.81
N GLU A 99 9.10 -2.81 18.80
CA GLU A 99 9.63 -3.47 17.61
C GLU A 99 8.59 -3.57 16.49
N ARG A 100 7.34 -3.93 16.80
CA ARG A 100 6.23 -3.90 15.83
C ARG A 100 6.05 -2.51 15.21
N LEU A 101 6.15 -1.45 16.01
CA LEU A 101 6.02 -0.07 15.54
C LEU A 101 7.20 0.36 14.66
N LYS A 102 8.42 -0.11 14.95
CA LYS A 102 9.58 0.12 14.07
C LYS A 102 9.39 -0.55 12.72
N GLN A 103 8.97 -1.81 12.70
CA GLN A 103 8.69 -2.55 11.47
C GLN A 103 7.62 -1.85 10.64
N LEU A 104 6.51 -1.45 11.27
CA LEU A 104 5.47 -0.67 10.59
C LEU A 104 6.04 0.64 10.02
N ARG A 105 6.86 1.36 10.79
CA ARG A 105 7.49 2.60 10.33
C ARG A 105 8.40 2.35 9.12
N GLU A 106 9.19 1.29 9.13
CA GLU A 106 10.05 0.89 8.00
C GLU A 106 9.21 0.55 6.76
N THR A 107 8.16 -0.25 6.89
CA THR A 107 7.20 -0.52 5.80
C THR A 107 6.61 0.77 5.25
N LEU A 108 6.17 1.70 6.12
CA LEU A 108 5.61 2.98 5.70
C LEU A 108 6.62 3.85 4.94
N VAL A 109 7.91 3.78 5.27
CA VAL A 109 8.97 4.53 4.56
C VAL A 109 9.30 3.84 3.24
N ASP A 110 9.55 2.54 3.25
CA ASP A 110 10.06 1.82 2.08
C ASP A 110 8.98 1.63 1.02
N GLN A 111 7.72 1.55 1.43
CA GLN A 111 6.60 1.22 0.55
C GLN A 111 5.58 2.35 0.42
N HIS A 112 5.87 3.59 0.85
CA HIS A 112 4.90 4.69 0.79
C HIS A 112 4.28 4.87 -0.60
N GLU A 113 5.06 4.64 -1.66
CA GLU A 113 4.61 4.73 -3.05
C GLU A 113 3.52 3.71 -3.40
N TYR A 114 3.56 2.54 -2.78
CA TYR A 114 2.57 1.48 -3.01
C TYR A 114 1.41 1.54 -2.03
N ILE A 115 1.50 2.37 -0.98
CA ILE A 115 0.44 2.60 0.01
C ILE A 115 -0.42 3.81 -0.40
N ARG A 116 0.21 4.89 -0.90
CA ARG A 116 -0.51 6.09 -1.38
C ARG A 116 -1.46 5.74 -2.52
N ASP A 117 -2.55 6.48 -2.62
CA ASP A 117 -3.62 6.24 -3.57
C ASP A 117 -3.10 6.13 -5.00
N TYR A 118 -3.25 4.95 -5.60
CA TYR A 118 -2.83 4.68 -6.99
C TYR A 118 -3.41 5.69 -7.99
N ARG A 119 -4.56 6.31 -7.71
CA ARG A 119 -5.17 7.31 -8.60
C ARG A 119 -4.32 8.57 -8.73
N GLN A 120 -3.58 8.94 -7.68
CA GLN A 120 -2.61 10.04 -7.75
C GLN A 120 -1.46 9.67 -8.68
N ARG A 121 -0.91 8.45 -8.52
CA ARG A 121 0.17 7.91 -9.36
C ARG A 121 -0.24 7.78 -10.82
N LEU A 122 -1.48 7.36 -11.08
CA LEU A 122 -2.04 7.31 -12.43
C LEU A 122 -2.12 8.71 -13.07
N ARG A 123 -2.55 9.73 -12.32
CA ARG A 123 -2.57 11.13 -12.82
C ARG A 123 -1.16 11.65 -13.10
N GLU A 124 -0.20 11.37 -12.21
CA GLU A 124 1.21 11.71 -12.40
C GLU A 124 1.80 11.05 -13.66
N ALA A 125 1.35 9.83 -13.98
CA ALA A 125 1.70 9.12 -15.21
C ALA A 125 0.90 9.57 -16.46
N GLY A 126 0.03 10.58 -16.34
CA GLY A 126 -0.72 11.16 -17.46
C GLY A 126 -2.06 10.48 -17.78
N PHE A 127 -2.52 9.55 -16.95
CA PHE A 127 -3.84 8.94 -17.11
C PHE A 127 -4.94 9.82 -16.52
N LYS A 128 -6.13 9.77 -17.14
CA LYS A 128 -7.34 10.43 -16.64
C LYS A 128 -8.01 9.52 -15.60
N VAL A 129 -8.25 10.05 -14.39
CA VAL A 129 -8.73 9.29 -13.21
C VAL A 129 -9.74 10.06 -12.39
#